data_AF-A0ABD2TBZ4-F1
#
_entry.id   AF-A0ABD2TBZ4-F1
#
_cell.length_a   1.000
_cell.length_b   1.000
_cell.length_c   1.000
_cell.angle_alpha   90.00
_cell.angle_beta   90.00
_cell.angle_gamma   90.00
#
_symmetry.space_group_name_H-M   'P 1'
#
loop_
_entity.id
_entity.type
_entity.pdbx_description
1 polymer ?
#
loop_
_entity_poly.entity_id
_entity_poly.type
_entity_poly.pdbx_seq_one_letter_code
_entity_poly.pdbx_strand_id
1 'polypeptide(L)'
;MKRRNFFMLITIVSIFFFILTNQCYVNNNQVGGPSWTVKLGRRDSTTASHTLAETDLPGPFDPLSRLISGFANKGLSTRDMVALSGSHSIGQAQCFLFRDRIYSNGT
;
A
#
# COMPACT_ATOMS: atom_id res chain seq x y z
N MET A 1 -4.79 -22.41 37.72
CA MET A 1 -4.20 -22.79 36.42
C MET A 1 -5.25 -22.61 35.32
N LYS A 2 -5.48 -21.37 34.86
CA LYS A 2 -6.42 -21.07 33.78
C LYS A 2 -5.62 -21.01 32.49
N ARG A 3 -5.79 -21.99 31.61
CA ARG A 3 -5.12 -22.05 30.31
C ARG A 3 -5.47 -20.77 29.55
N ARG A 4 -4.53 -19.84 29.49
CA ARG A 4 -4.58 -18.71 28.57
C ARG A 4 -4.36 -19.31 27.19
N ASN A 5 -5.42 -19.42 26.39
CA ASN A 5 -5.35 -19.85 25.00
C ASN A 5 -4.40 -18.92 24.24
N PHE A 6 -3.17 -19.38 24.04
CA PHE A 6 -2.11 -18.69 23.31
C PHE A 6 -2.29 -18.85 21.78
N PHE A 7 -3.54 -18.73 21.30
CA PHE A 7 -3.93 -18.88 19.89
C PHE A 7 -4.53 -17.56 19.36
N MET A 8 -3.83 -16.46 19.62
CA MET A 8 -4.12 -15.13 19.07
C MET A 8 -2.80 -14.50 18.62
N LEU A 9 -2.03 -15.17 17.76
CA LEU A 9 -0.64 -14.75 17.55
C LEU A 9 -0.41 -13.82 16.35
N ILE A 10 -1.04 -13.99 15.18
CA ILE A 10 -0.88 -13.05 14.05
C ILE A 10 -2.17 -13.05 13.21
N THR A 11 -2.70 -11.87 12.88
CA THR A 11 -3.89 -11.67 12.03
C THR A 11 -3.51 -11.58 10.55
N ILE A 12 -4.42 -11.85 9.62
CA ILE A 12 -4.17 -11.79 8.16
C ILE A 12 -3.64 -10.41 7.76
N VAL A 13 -4.24 -9.34 8.28
CA VAL A 13 -3.79 -7.96 8.05
C VAL A 13 -2.38 -7.70 8.61
N SER A 14 -2.01 -8.37 9.70
CA SER A 14 -0.64 -8.27 10.23
C SER A 14 0.34 -9.05 9.37
N ILE A 15 -0.03 -10.23 8.86
CA ILE A 15 0.79 -11.00 7.92
C ILE A 15 1.04 -10.19 6.64
N PHE A 16 0.01 -9.58 6.07
CA PHE A 16 0.15 -8.74 4.88
C PHE A 16 1.12 -7.58 5.10
N PHE A 17 0.98 -6.88 6.22
CA PHE A 17 1.85 -5.76 6.56
C PHE A 17 3.28 -6.24 6.84
N PHE A 18 3.44 -7.40 7.47
CA PHE A 18 4.74 -8.03 7.66
C PHE A 18 5.37 -8.45 6.34
N ILE A 19 4.66 -9.10 5.41
CA ILE A 19 5.26 -9.48 4.12
C ILE A 19 5.77 -8.22 3.41
N LEU A 20 4.93 -7.20 3.28
CA LEU A 20 5.33 -5.95 2.61
C LEU A 20 6.51 -5.22 3.27
N THR A 21 6.67 -5.37 4.59
CA THR A 21 7.75 -4.72 5.35
C THR A 21 8.95 -5.63 5.59
N ASN A 22 8.82 -6.97 5.51
CA ASN A 22 9.91 -7.94 5.65
C ASN A 22 10.73 -8.06 4.37
N GLN A 23 10.23 -7.59 3.21
CA GLN A 23 11.11 -7.19 2.11
C GLN A 23 12.12 -6.10 2.54
N CYS A 24 11.87 -5.38 3.64
CA CYS A 24 12.74 -4.36 4.24
C CYS A 24 13.30 -4.73 5.64
N TYR A 25 12.75 -5.74 6.34
CA TYR A 25 13.11 -6.04 7.74
C TYR A 25 13.32 -7.54 7.94
N VAL A 26 14.47 -8.08 7.51
CA VAL A 26 15.23 -9.13 8.23
C VAL A 26 16.52 -9.45 7.46
N ASN A 27 17.65 -8.82 7.80
CA ASN A 27 19.05 -9.21 7.47
C ASN A 27 19.41 -9.67 6.03
N ASN A 28 18.51 -9.50 5.06
CA ASN A 28 18.66 -9.82 3.65
C ASN A 28 17.74 -8.86 2.88
N ASN A 29 18.26 -7.66 2.65
CA ASN A 29 17.56 -6.61 1.93
C ASN A 29 17.43 -7.01 0.45
N GLN A 30 16.35 -7.70 0.10
CA GLN A 30 16.15 -8.26 -1.24
C GLN A 30 16.14 -7.19 -2.34
N VAL A 31 15.85 -5.93 -2.00
CA VAL A 31 15.69 -4.81 -2.94
C VAL A 31 16.39 -3.51 -2.51
N GLY A 32 17.22 -3.51 -1.47
CA GLY A 32 18.03 -2.34 -1.10
C GLY A 32 17.31 -1.20 -0.36
N GLY A 33 16.07 -1.41 0.12
CA GLY A 33 15.25 -0.38 0.78
C GLY A 33 15.63 -0.10 2.25
N PRO A 34 15.13 1.01 2.84
CA PRO A 34 15.31 1.32 4.25
C PRO A 34 14.49 0.38 5.15
N SER A 35 14.94 0.18 6.39
CA SER A 35 14.26 -0.67 7.38
C SER A 35 13.57 0.18 8.45
N TRP A 36 12.39 -0.24 8.92
CA TRP A 36 11.69 0.44 10.02
C TRP A 36 10.89 -0.54 10.90
N THR A 37 10.69 -0.18 12.17
CA THR A 37 9.88 -0.98 13.09
C THR A 37 8.39 -0.81 12.81
N VAL A 38 7.71 -1.94 12.75
CA VAL A 38 6.32 -2.04 12.33
C VAL A 38 5.37 -2.05 13.53
N LYS A 39 4.34 -1.18 13.56
CA LYS A 39 3.32 -1.20 14.62
C LYS A 39 2.39 -2.41 14.45
N LEU A 40 2.21 -3.18 15.53
CA LEU A 40 1.41 -4.42 15.57
C LEU A 40 0.04 -4.21 16.23
N GLY A 41 -0.83 -5.22 16.15
CA GLY A 41 -2.13 -5.25 16.85
C GLY A 41 -3.35 -4.97 15.98
N ARG A 42 -3.19 -4.92 14.65
CA ARG A 42 -4.34 -4.82 13.72
C ARG A 42 -5.15 -6.12 13.75
N ARG A 43 -6.48 -6.02 13.63
CA ARG A 43 -7.41 -7.16 13.58
C ARG A 43 -8.05 -7.27 12.21
N ASP A 44 -8.37 -8.49 11.80
CA ASP A 44 -9.00 -8.75 10.51
C ASP A 44 -10.45 -8.23 10.51
N SER A 45 -10.86 -7.63 9.40
CA SER A 45 -12.26 -7.26 9.18
C SER A 45 -13.11 -8.50 8.97
N THR A 46 -14.38 -8.45 9.38
CA THR A 46 -15.37 -9.50 9.10
C THR A 46 -16.13 -9.26 7.78
N THR A 47 -15.94 -8.09 7.16
CA THR A 47 -16.59 -7.69 5.91
C THR A 47 -15.61 -7.00 4.95
N ALA A 48 -15.92 -7.06 3.67
CA ALA A 48 -15.25 -6.27 2.63
C ALA A 48 -16.17 -5.15 2.13
N SER A 49 -15.61 -4.11 1.51
CA SER A 49 -16.38 -3.03 0.89
C SER A 49 -15.84 -2.72 -0.50
N HIS A 50 -16.60 -3.13 -1.52
CA HIS A 50 -16.27 -2.85 -2.92
C HIS A 50 -16.36 -1.35 -3.23
N THR A 51 -17.44 -0.72 -2.78
CA THR A 51 -17.68 0.72 -3.00
C THR A 51 -16.56 1.57 -2.43
N LEU A 52 -16.06 1.26 -1.22
CA LEU A 52 -14.92 2.00 -0.67
C LEU A 52 -13.64 1.77 -1.47
N ALA A 53 -13.43 0.58 -2.04
CA ALA A 53 -12.27 0.34 -2.90
C ALA A 53 -12.31 1.19 -4.18
N GLU A 54 -13.49 1.30 -4.81
CA GLU A 54 -13.69 2.11 -6.02
C GLU A 54 -13.53 3.62 -5.75
N THR A 55 -13.95 4.10 -4.57
CA THR A 55 -13.89 5.53 -4.25
C THR A 55 -12.55 5.96 -3.67
N ASP A 56 -11.87 5.08 -2.93
CA ASP A 56 -10.71 5.47 -2.12
C ASP A 56 -9.37 5.16 -2.78
N LEU A 57 -9.32 4.22 -3.73
CA LEU A 57 -8.09 3.88 -4.43
C LEU A 57 -7.84 4.85 -5.60
N PRO A 58 -6.68 5.51 -5.65
CA PRO A 58 -6.34 6.40 -6.76
C PRO A 58 -6.12 5.60 -8.06
N GLY A 59 -6.64 6.13 -9.15
CA GLY A 59 -6.44 5.59 -10.49
C GLY A 59 -5.13 6.08 -11.15
N PRO A 60 -4.58 5.34 -12.13
CA PRO A 60 -3.34 5.73 -12.84
C PRO A 60 -3.53 6.92 -13.78
N PHE A 61 -4.78 7.32 -14.02
CA PHE A 61 -5.18 8.45 -14.87
C PHE A 61 -5.69 9.64 -14.04
N ASP A 62 -5.69 9.53 -12.71
CA ASP A 62 -6.17 10.60 -11.84
C ASP A 62 -5.27 11.84 -11.94
N PRO A 63 -5.84 13.05 -12.01
CA PRO A 63 -5.05 14.27 -11.94
C PRO A 63 -4.42 14.43 -10.55
N LEU A 64 -3.32 15.18 -10.47
CA LEU A 64 -2.59 15.42 -9.21
C LEU A 64 -3.49 15.92 -8.07
N SER A 65 -4.47 16.78 -8.36
CA SER A 65 -5.43 17.29 -7.38
C SER A 65 -6.27 16.19 -6.73
N ARG A 66 -6.65 15.15 -7.51
CA ARG A 66 -7.39 13.99 -7.02
C ARG A 66 -6.52 13.09 -6.15
N LEU A 67 -5.25 12.91 -6.53
CA LEU A 67 -4.27 12.18 -5.72
C LEU A 67 -4.05 12.85 -4.36
N ILE A 68 -3.79 14.17 -4.36
CA ILE A 68 -3.58 14.94 -3.12
C ILE A 68 -4.80 14.81 -2.20
N SER A 69 -6.01 15.02 -2.74
CA SER A 69 -7.25 14.93 -1.95
C SER A 69 -7.51 13.51 -1.45
N GLY A 70 -7.23 12.49 -2.27
CA GLY A 70 -7.39 11.09 -1.89
C GLY A 70 -6.50 10.67 -0.72
N PHE A 71 -5.22 11.08 -0.75
CA PHE A 71 -4.30 10.85 0.37
C PHE A 71 -4.69 11.65 1.61
N ALA A 72 -5.12 12.91 1.45
CA ALA A 72 -5.61 13.74 2.55
C ALA A 72 -6.83 13.11 3.26
N ASN A 73 -7.74 12.48 2.52
CA ASN A 73 -8.88 11.74 3.08
C ASN A 73 -8.47 10.53 3.93
N LYS A 74 -7.23 10.05 3.79
CA LYS A 74 -6.63 9.00 4.64
C LYS A 74 -5.73 9.57 5.74
N GLY A 75 -5.73 10.89 5.94
CA GLY A 75 -4.88 11.57 6.91
C GLY A 75 -3.41 11.63 6.51
N LEU A 76 -3.10 11.47 5.22
CA LEU A 76 -1.74 11.51 4.67
C LEU A 76 -1.49 12.87 4.00
N SER A 77 -0.30 13.43 4.24
CA SER A 77 0.13 14.68 3.63
C SER A 77 0.58 14.48 2.18
N THR A 78 0.73 15.57 1.43
CA THR A 78 1.34 15.54 0.09
C THR A 78 2.74 14.94 0.11
N ARG A 79 3.49 15.15 1.20
CA ARG A 79 4.82 14.53 1.37
C ARG A 79 4.72 13.00 1.47
N ASP A 80 3.72 12.50 2.19
CA ASP A 80 3.48 11.07 2.31
C ASP A 80 3.05 10.46 0.97
N MET A 81 2.23 11.19 0.20
CA MET A 81 1.86 10.79 -1.17
C MET A 81 3.11 10.61 -2.06
N VAL A 82 4.02 11.58 -2.04
CA VAL A 82 5.26 11.51 -2.83
C VAL A 82 6.14 10.34 -2.35
N ALA A 83 6.31 10.18 -1.04
CA ALA A 83 7.10 9.10 -0.47
C ALA A 83 6.54 7.72 -0.82
N LEU A 84 5.22 7.53 -0.71
CA LEU A 84 4.53 6.26 -1.03
C LEU A 84 4.49 5.97 -2.53
N SER A 85 4.46 7.02 -3.37
CA SER A 85 4.61 6.86 -4.83
C SER A 85 5.97 6.30 -5.24
N GLY A 86 6.99 6.43 -4.38
CA GLY A 86 8.29 5.79 -4.54
C GLY A 86 8.23 4.25 -4.60
N SER A 87 7.14 3.64 -4.13
CA SER A 87 6.91 2.19 -4.27
C SER A 87 6.87 1.71 -5.73
N HIS A 88 6.58 2.60 -6.68
CA HIS A 88 6.66 2.30 -8.11
C HIS A 88 8.10 2.10 -8.65
N SER A 89 9.13 2.30 -7.83
CA SER A 89 10.52 1.99 -8.20
C SER A 89 10.78 0.48 -8.29
N ILE A 90 9.84 -0.35 -7.84
CA ILE A 90 9.85 -1.81 -7.97
C ILE A 90 8.49 -2.29 -8.53
N GLY A 91 8.48 -3.43 -9.20
CA GLY A 91 7.25 -4.02 -9.76
C GLY A 91 7.08 -3.79 -11.26
N GLN A 92 5.85 -4.00 -11.75
CA GLN A 92 5.48 -3.96 -13.16
C GLN A 92 4.10 -3.32 -13.33
N ALA A 93 3.84 -2.74 -14.50
CA ALA A 93 2.54 -2.20 -14.89
C ALA A 93 2.09 -2.82 -16.23
N GLN A 94 0.79 -3.01 -16.40
CA GLN A 94 0.22 -3.48 -17.67
C GLN A 94 0.17 -2.36 -18.70
N CYS A 95 0.38 -2.70 -19.98
CA CYS A 95 0.51 -1.72 -21.06
C CYS A 95 -0.65 -0.71 -21.12
N PHE A 96 -1.90 -1.15 -20.93
CA PHE A 96 -3.07 -0.28 -21.03
C PHE A 96 -3.11 0.84 -19.97
N LEU A 97 -2.34 0.74 -18.88
CA LEU A 97 -2.28 1.77 -17.83
C LEU A 97 -1.44 2.99 -18.24
N PHE A 98 -0.60 2.87 -19.26
CA PHE A 98 0.31 3.94 -19.67
C PHE A 98 0.40 4.15 -21.18
N ARG A 99 -0.19 3.26 -21.98
CA ARG A 99 -0.14 3.29 -23.45
C ARG A 99 -0.63 4.62 -24.03
N ASP A 100 -1.66 5.22 -23.46
CA ASP A 100 -2.18 6.50 -23.97
C ASP A 100 -1.11 7.59 -23.90
N ARG A 101 -0.33 7.66 -22.81
CA ARG A 101 0.79 8.61 -22.70
C ARG A 101 1.89 8.41 -23.74
N ILE A 102 1.99 7.23 -24.36
CA ILE A 102 2.96 6.94 -25.41
C ILE A 102 2.43 7.37 -26.78
N TYR A 103 1.15 7.09 -27.08
CA TYR A 103 0.60 7.27 -28.43
C TYR A 103 -0.34 8.47 -28.61
N SER A 104 -0.87 9.07 -27.53
CA SER A 104 -1.80 10.20 -27.60
C SER A 104 -1.15 11.57 -27.46
N ASN A 105 0.16 11.63 -27.17
CA ASN A 105 0.94 12.87 -27.08
C ASN A 105 1.52 13.34 -28.43
N GLY A 106 1.06 12.76 -29.54
CA GLY A 106 1.56 12.99 -30.90
C GLY A 106 0.69 13.90 -31.79
N THR A 107 -0.23 14.66 -31.21
CA THR A 107 -1.04 15.69 -31.91
C THR A 107 -1.17 16.92 -31.06
#